data_AF-A0A8B5XAK3-F1
#
_entry.id   AF-A0A8B5XAK3-F1
#
_cell.length_a   1.000
_cell.length_b   1.000
_cell.length_c   1.000
_cell.angle_alpha   90.00
_cell.angle_beta   90.00
_cell.angle_gamma   90.00
#
_symmetry.space_group_name_H-M   'P 1'
#
loop_
_entity.id
_entity.type
_entity.pdbx_description
1 polymer ?
#
loop_
_entity_poly.entity_id
_entity_poly.type
_entity_poly.pdbx_seq_one_letter_code
_entity_poly.pdbx_strand_id
1 'polypeptide(L)'
;MGNQFNASLDLSVASLTELDGVIAEMIDYSDVYSTERPEDVLSPALAITAYVGEVIRRSIDGAEWVTDEEEGQLPPPHIRLPDGMRLNLMKKALEILTRQDSPSFAPYYQTMQELYTTRGTDTSENG
;
A
#
# COMPACT_ATOMS: atom_id res chain seq x y z
N MET A 1 5.10 28.85 -6.88
CA MET A 1 3.98 28.50 -5.99
C MET A 1 4.37 27.19 -5.33
N GLY A 2 4.61 27.20 -4.02
CA GLY A 2 4.90 25.96 -3.29
C GLY A 2 3.58 25.28 -2.96
N ASN A 3 3.30 24.13 -3.56
CA ASN A 3 2.25 23.25 -3.07
C ASN A 3 2.75 22.69 -1.73
N GLN A 4 2.29 23.28 -0.63
CA GLN A 4 2.39 22.64 0.67
C GLN A 4 1.32 21.55 0.72
N PHE A 5 1.71 20.32 0.41
CA PHE A 5 0.94 19.15 0.82
C PHE A 5 0.93 19.15 2.34
N ASN A 6 -0.17 19.58 2.95
CA ASN A 6 -0.32 19.66 4.40
C ASN A 6 -0.75 18.29 4.98
N ALA A 7 -0.25 17.21 4.38
CA ALA A 7 -0.51 15.84 4.79
C ALA A 7 0.42 15.45 5.94
N SER A 8 -0.17 15.06 7.06
CA SER A 8 0.47 14.45 8.21
C SER A 8 0.69 12.95 7.95
N LEU A 9 1.74 12.65 7.17
CA LEU A 9 2.19 11.28 6.91
C LEU A 9 3.02 10.72 8.08
N ASP A 10 2.34 10.42 9.19
CA ASP A 10 2.94 10.04 10.49
C ASP A 10 3.07 8.52 10.73
N LEU A 11 2.87 7.71 9.69
CA LEU A 11 2.84 6.24 9.75
C LEU A 11 1.70 5.66 10.62
N SER A 12 0.68 6.46 10.95
CA SER A 12 -0.57 5.94 11.52
C SER A 12 -1.49 5.36 10.45
N VAL A 13 -2.46 4.53 10.85
CA VAL A 13 -3.52 4.07 9.92
C VAL A 13 -4.31 5.23 9.32
N ALA A 14 -4.55 6.29 10.11
CA ALA A 14 -5.29 7.47 9.65
C ALA A 14 -4.58 8.19 8.49
N SER A 15 -3.24 8.16 8.48
CA SER A 15 -2.45 8.77 7.40
C SER A 15 -2.65 8.11 6.02
N LEU A 16 -3.21 6.90 5.94
CA LEU A 16 -3.51 6.26 4.66
C LEU A 16 -4.58 7.02 3.86
N THR A 17 -5.56 7.63 4.54
CA THR A 17 -6.57 8.46 3.88
C THR A 17 -5.96 9.74 3.31
N GLU A 18 -4.99 10.32 4.01
CA GLU A 18 -4.26 11.48 3.52
C GLU A 18 -3.36 11.12 2.34
N LEU A 19 -2.69 9.96 2.40
CA LEU A 19 -1.90 9.43 1.29
C LEU A 19 -2.77 9.23 0.04
N ASP A 20 -3.97 8.65 0.19
CA ASP A 20 -4.91 8.48 -0.94
C ASP A 20 -5.26 9.82 -1.58
N GLY A 21 -5.48 10.86 -0.77
CA GLY A 21 -5.70 12.24 -1.24
C GLY A 21 -4.50 12.82 -1.99
N VAL A 22 -3.29 12.67 -1.44
CA VAL A 22 -2.05 13.15 -2.09
C VAL A 22 -1.84 12.46 -3.44
N ILE A 23 -2.04 11.14 -3.52
CA ILE A 23 -1.90 10.40 -4.78
C ILE A 23 -2.94 10.84 -5.80
N ALA A 24 -4.20 11.04 -5.38
CA ALA A 24 -5.25 11.56 -6.25
C ALA A 24 -4.87 12.94 -6.83
N GLU A 25 -4.45 13.87 -5.98
CA GLU A 25 -3.97 15.18 -6.42
C GLU A 25 -2.79 15.08 -7.39
N MET A 26 -1.80 14.21 -7.09
CA MET A 26 -0.66 13.99 -7.98
C MET A 26 -1.08 13.49 -9.36
N ILE A 27 -2.03 12.55 -9.42
CA ILE A 27 -2.59 12.04 -10.68
C ILE A 27 -3.32 13.16 -11.42
N ASP A 28 -4.17 13.94 -10.74
CA ASP A 28 -4.90 15.06 -11.33
C ASP A 28 -3.95 16.15 -11.86
N TYR A 29 -2.90 16.49 -11.12
CA TYR A 29 -1.87 17.43 -11.57
C TYR A 29 -1.13 16.90 -12.80
N SER A 30 -0.86 15.59 -12.88
CA SER A 30 -0.24 14.99 -14.06
C SER A 30 -1.12 15.15 -15.30
N ASP A 31 -2.45 15.08 -15.16
CA ASP A 31 -3.39 15.26 -16.27
C ASP A 31 -3.47 16.70 -16.78
N VAL A 32 -3.28 17.68 -15.89
CA VAL A 32 -3.36 19.10 -16.26
C VAL A 32 -2.04 19.60 -16.86
N TYR A 33 -0.90 19.14 -16.34
CA TYR A 33 0.40 19.75 -16.64
C TYR A 33 1.38 18.85 -17.40
N SER A 34 1.10 17.56 -17.55
CA SER A 34 1.96 16.63 -18.27
C SER A 34 1.23 16.00 -19.45
N THR A 35 1.60 16.39 -20.68
CA THR A 35 1.10 15.73 -21.91
C THR A 35 1.69 14.33 -22.11
N GLU A 36 2.73 13.99 -21.36
CA GLU A 36 3.41 12.69 -21.37
C GLU A 36 3.23 12.03 -20.00
N ARG A 37 2.90 10.72 -20.01
CA ARG A 37 2.85 9.93 -18.78
C ARG A 37 4.22 9.99 -18.09
N PRO A 38 4.29 10.05 -16.75
CA PRO A 38 5.58 9.94 -16.07
C PRO A 38 6.29 8.67 -16.53
N GLU A 39 7.46 8.84 -17.15
CA GLU A 39 8.23 7.72 -17.75
C GLU A 39 8.69 6.71 -16.69
N ASP A 40 8.71 7.11 -15.41
CA ASP A 40 9.05 6.26 -14.28
C ASP A 40 7.98 6.31 -13.17
N VAL A 41 7.07 5.32 -13.17
CA VAL A 41 6.13 5.06 -12.08
C VAL A 41 6.71 4.14 -11.00
N LEU A 42 7.88 3.54 -11.23
CA LEU A 42 8.45 2.55 -10.34
C LEU A 42 8.98 3.19 -9.05
N SER A 43 9.70 4.31 -9.19
CA SER A 43 10.21 5.08 -8.04
C SER A 43 9.09 5.52 -7.07
N PRO A 44 8.00 6.17 -7.52
CA PRO A 44 6.89 6.50 -6.64
C PRO A 44 6.15 5.26 -6.12
N ALA A 45 6.02 4.18 -6.91
CA ALA A 45 5.42 2.93 -6.45
C ALA A 45 6.20 2.30 -5.29
N LEU A 46 7.53 2.33 -5.34
CA LEU A 46 8.41 1.85 -4.26
C LEU A 46 8.22 2.68 -2.99
N ALA A 47 8.19 4.01 -3.11
CA ALA A 47 8.00 4.89 -1.95
C ALA A 47 6.62 4.67 -1.29
N ILE A 48 5.55 4.61 -2.09
CA ILE A 48 4.20 4.32 -1.62
C ILE A 48 4.14 2.93 -0.95
N THR A 49 4.73 1.92 -1.59
CA THR A 49 4.79 0.55 -1.07
C THR A 49 5.46 0.49 0.29
N ALA A 50 6.63 1.13 0.43
CA ALA A 50 7.37 1.16 1.68
C ALA A 50 6.58 1.86 2.79
N TYR A 51 5.95 3.00 2.47
CA TYR A 51 5.13 3.75 3.42
C TYR A 51 3.93 2.94 3.90
N VAL A 52 3.10 2.46 2.97
CA VAL A 52 1.88 1.69 3.29
C VAL A 52 2.25 0.40 4.03
N GLY A 53 3.30 -0.28 3.59
CA GLY A 53 3.75 -1.50 4.26
C GLY A 53 4.22 -1.26 5.69
N GLU A 54 4.91 -0.15 5.96
CA GLU A 54 5.32 0.21 7.32
C GLU A 54 4.12 0.60 8.21
N VAL A 55 3.11 1.30 7.67
CA VAL A 55 1.84 1.54 8.38
C VAL A 55 1.19 0.22 8.79
N ILE A 56 1.07 -0.72 7.84
CA ILE A 56 0.46 -2.03 8.09
C ILE A 56 1.24 -2.80 9.16
N ARG A 57 2.56 -2.91 8.97
CA ARG A 57 3.48 -3.61 9.89
C ARG A 57 3.42 -3.08 11.31
N ARG A 58 3.23 -1.76 11.50
CA ARG A 58 3.08 -1.14 12.83
C ARG A 58 1.70 -1.33 13.43
N SER A 59 0.67 -1.46 12.60
CA SER A 59 -0.72 -1.53 13.03
C SER A 59 -1.23 -2.94 13.33
N ILE A 60 -0.61 -3.97 12.76
CA ILE A 60 -0.99 -5.38 12.93
C ILE A 60 0.17 -6.10 13.61
N ASP A 61 -0.06 -6.60 14.82
CA ASP A 61 0.95 -7.37 15.55
C ASP A 61 1.30 -8.65 14.80
N GLY A 62 2.59 -8.97 14.72
CA GLY A 62 3.11 -10.11 13.97
C GLY A 62 3.15 -9.94 12.43
N ALA A 63 2.72 -8.82 11.87
CA ALA A 63 2.94 -8.53 10.45
C ALA A 63 4.42 -8.21 10.18
N GLU A 64 4.96 -8.73 9.08
CA GLU A 64 6.39 -8.63 8.78
C GLU A 64 6.68 -8.42 7.29
N TRP A 65 7.84 -7.82 7.01
CA TRP A 65 8.39 -7.75 5.65
C TRP A 65 9.03 -9.08 5.28
N VAL A 66 8.63 -9.62 4.13
CA VAL A 66 9.17 -10.86 3.58
C VAL A 66 9.70 -10.59 2.17
N THR A 67 10.88 -11.13 1.90
CA THR A 67 11.45 -11.24 0.56
C THR A 67 11.50 -12.72 0.24
N ASP A 68 10.78 -13.16 -0.79
CA ASP A 68 10.93 -14.53 -1.26
C ASP A 68 12.19 -14.60 -2.11
N GLU A 69 13.06 -15.57 -1.86
CA GLU A 69 14.12 -15.93 -2.80
C GLU A 69 13.58 -17.02 -3.71
N GLU A 70 13.15 -16.64 -4.92
CA GLU A 70 12.84 -17.62 -5.98
C GLU A 70 14.00 -17.65 -6.98
N GLU A 71 14.31 -18.85 -7.50
CA GLU A 71 15.47 -19.17 -8.35
C GLU A 71 15.83 -18.07 -9.37
N GLY A 72 16.74 -17.17 -8.99
CA GLY A 72 17.29 -16.12 -9.86
C GLY A 72 16.43 -14.86 -10.05
N GLN A 73 15.29 -14.72 -9.37
CA GLN A 73 14.51 -13.48 -9.34
C GLN A 73 14.27 -13.06 -7.89
N LEU A 74 14.59 -11.80 -7.57
CA LEU A 74 14.20 -11.16 -6.32
C LEU A 74 12.84 -10.48 -6.54
N PRO A 75 11.70 -11.14 -6.25
CA PRO A 75 10.41 -10.46 -6.25
C PRO A 75 10.43 -9.27 -5.29
N PRO A 76 9.60 -8.24 -5.53
CA PRO A 76 9.51 -7.11 -4.63
C PRO A 76 9.11 -7.58 -3.22
N PRO A 77 9.68 -6.98 -2.16
CA PRO A 77 9.31 -7.31 -0.79
C PRO A 77 7.81 -7.08 -0.57
N HIS A 78 7.21 -7.91 0.25
CA HIS A 78 5.78 -7.87 0.55
C HIS A 78 5.55 -7.94 2.05
N ILE A 79 4.34 -7.57 2.48
CA ILE A 79 3.91 -7.77 3.87
C ILE A 79 3.24 -9.13 3.98
N ARG A 80 3.69 -9.94 4.94
CA ARG A 80 2.99 -11.14 5.38
C ARG A 80 2.26 -10.83 6.69
N LEU A 81 0.96 -11.12 6.72
CA LEU A 81 0.14 -11.05 7.93
C LEU A 81 0.30 -12.33 8.77
N PRO A 82 -0.06 -12.32 10.07
CA PRO A 82 0.12 -13.48 10.94
C PRO A 82 -0.62 -14.76 10.50
N ASP A 83 -1.71 -14.62 9.74
CA ASP A 83 -2.45 -15.77 9.16
C ASP A 83 -1.77 -16.32 7.89
N GLY A 84 -0.62 -15.78 7.50
CA GLY A 84 0.10 -16.13 6.28
C GLY A 84 -0.40 -15.40 5.04
N MET A 85 -1.39 -14.50 5.13
CA MET A 85 -1.84 -13.71 3.99
C MET A 85 -0.72 -12.79 3.49
N ARG A 86 -0.46 -12.85 2.19
CA ARG A 86 0.51 -12.00 1.50
C ARG A 86 -0.16 -10.78 0.87
N LEU A 87 0.32 -9.59 1.23
CA LEU A 87 -0.14 -8.33 0.67
C LEU A 87 0.83 -7.84 -0.42
N ASN A 88 0.37 -7.80 -1.67
CA ASN A 88 1.15 -7.31 -2.80
C ASN A 88 0.93 -5.81 -3.02
N LEU A 89 1.51 -5.01 -2.13
CA LEU A 89 1.38 -3.56 -2.11
C LEU A 89 2.01 -2.88 -3.35
N MET A 90 3.10 -3.44 -3.86
CA MET A 90 3.76 -2.97 -5.08
C MET A 90 2.82 -3.02 -6.28
N LYS A 91 2.13 -4.16 -6.47
CA LYS A 91 1.15 -4.31 -7.54
C LYS A 91 0.05 -3.25 -7.42
N LYS A 92 -0.52 -3.06 -6.23
CA LYS A 92 -1.58 -2.07 -6.00
C LYS A 92 -1.09 -0.64 -6.27
N ALA A 93 0.11 -0.27 -5.80
CA ALA A 93 0.70 1.04 -6.05
C ALA A 93 0.90 1.29 -7.56
N LEU A 94 1.39 0.29 -8.29
CA LEU A 94 1.51 0.37 -9.75
C LEU A 94 0.15 0.50 -10.44
N GLU A 95 -0.86 -0.27 -10.01
CA GLU A 95 -2.22 -0.19 -10.56
C GLU A 95 -2.81 1.21 -10.37
N ILE A 96 -2.64 1.83 -9.19
CA ILE A 96 -3.08 3.20 -8.92
C ILE A 96 -2.33 4.21 -9.78
N LEU A 97 -0.99 4.16 -9.79
CA LEU A 97 -0.17 5.12 -10.55
C LEU A 97 -0.33 4.99 -12.07
N THR A 98 -0.69 3.79 -12.56
CA THR A 98 -0.99 3.52 -13.97
C THR A 98 -2.48 3.65 -14.31
N ARG A 99 -3.31 4.11 -13.35
CA ARG A 99 -4.75 4.39 -13.52
C ARG A 99 -5.60 3.17 -13.84
N GLN A 100 -5.13 1.99 -13.46
CA GLN A 100 -5.91 0.75 -13.48
C GLN A 100 -6.79 0.61 -12.24
N ASP A 101 -6.47 1.35 -11.18
CA ASP A 101 -7.23 1.42 -9.93
C ASP A 101 -7.29 2.86 -9.40
N SER A 102 -8.24 3.14 -8.51
CA SER A 102 -8.34 4.42 -7.80
C SER A 102 -7.48 4.40 -6.52
N PRO A 103 -6.92 5.55 -6.07
CA PRO A 103 -6.28 5.66 -4.76
C PRO A 103 -7.21 5.16 -3.66
N SER A 104 -6.79 4.10 -2.97
CA SER A 104 -7.67 3.33 -2.07
C SER A 104 -6.90 2.48 -1.06
N PHE A 105 -5.76 2.95 -0.56
CA PHE A 105 -4.98 2.25 0.47
C PHE A 105 -5.70 2.19 1.82
N ALA A 106 -6.46 3.22 2.21
CA ALA A 106 -7.24 3.16 3.45
C ALA A 106 -8.37 2.10 3.39
N PRO A 107 -9.23 2.08 2.35
CA PRO A 107 -10.21 1.00 2.18
C PRO A 107 -9.56 -0.39 2.03
N TYR A 108 -8.43 -0.48 1.33
CA TYR A 108 -7.68 -1.72 1.18
C TYR A 108 -7.19 -2.25 2.53
N TYR A 109 -6.65 -1.38 3.38
CA TYR A 109 -6.25 -1.74 4.73
C TYR A 109 -7.43 -2.29 5.55
N GLN A 110 -8.56 -1.59 5.56
CA GLN A 110 -9.76 -2.03 6.28
C GLN A 110 -10.22 -3.41 5.81
N THR A 111 -10.28 -3.62 4.49
CA THR A 111 -10.65 -4.91 3.89
C THR A 111 -9.69 -6.02 4.32
N MET A 112 -8.38 -5.79 4.29
CA MET A 112 -7.40 -6.80 4.69
C MET A 112 -7.45 -7.10 6.19
N GLN A 113 -7.68 -6.08 7.02
CA GLN A 113 -7.85 -6.24 8.47
C GLN A 113 -9.09 -7.08 8.81
N GLU A 114 -10.23 -6.81 8.15
CA GLU A 114 -11.45 -7.61 8.30
C GLU A 114 -11.23 -9.06 7.88
N LEU A 115 -10.65 -9.30 6.69
CA LEU A 115 -10.36 -10.64 6.19
C LEU A 115 -9.42 -11.43 7.11
N TYR A 116 -8.37 -10.79 7.62
CA TYR A 116 -7.45 -11.39 8.58
C TYR A 116 -8.14 -11.74 9.91
N THR A 117 -8.98 -10.84 10.42
CA THR A 117 -9.69 -11.04 11.69
C THR A 117 -10.68 -12.19 11.61
N THR A 118 -11.45 -12.30 10.51
CA THR A 118 -12.41 -13.39 10.31
C THR A 118 -11.74 -14.75 10.16
N ARG A 119 -10.55 -14.82 9.55
CA ARG A 119 -9.79 -16.09 9.42
C ARG A 119 -9.18 -16.55 10.74
N GLY A 120 -8.80 -15.63 11.61
CA GLY A 120 -8.29 -15.94 12.95
C GLY A 120 -9.35 -16.53 13.89
N THR A 121 -10.63 -16.23 13.67
CA THR A 121 -11.72 -16.78 14.51
C THR A 121 -12.08 -18.23 14.20
N ASP A 122 -11.89 -18.72 12.97
CA ASP A 122 -12.21 -20.10 12.58
C ASP A 122 -11.25 -21.15 13.18
N THR A 123 -10.08 -20.74 13.67
CA THR A 123 -9.09 -21.67 14.26
C THR A 123 -9.30 -21.94 15.76
N SER A 124 -10.27 -21.27 16.40
CA SER A 124 -10.50 -21.37 17.85
C SER A 124 -11.63 -22.31 18.27
N GLU A 125 -12.36 -22.95 17.35
CA GLU A 125 -13.52 -23.82 17.68
C GLU A 125 -13.24 -25.34 17.64
N ASN A 126 -11.99 -25.79 17.52
CA ASN A 126 -11.63 -27.22 17.56
C ASN A 126 -10.67 -27.58 18.71
N GLY A 127 -10.95 -27.06 19.92
CA GLY A 127 -10.25 -27.42 21.16
C GLY A 127 -11.12 -28.24 22.11
#